data_AF-A0A8S9PJ45-F1
#
_entry.id   AF-A0A8S9PJ45-F1
#
_cell.length_a   1.000
_cell.length_b   1.000
_cell.length_c   1.000
_cell.angle_alpha   90.00
_cell.angle_beta   90.00
_cell.angle_gamma   90.00
#
_symmetry.space_group_name_H-M   'P 1'
#
loop_
_entity.id
_entity.type
_entity.pdbx_description
1 polymer ?
#
loop_
_entity_poly.entity_id
_entity_poly.type
_entity_poly.pdbx_seq_one_letter_code
_entity_poly.pdbx_strand_id
1 'polypeptide(L)'
;MAVGYLLMALAVPNSLYIGSMVVGICYGVRLAITVPTASELFGLKYYGLIYNILVLNLPFGSFLFSGLLAGFLYDAEATPTPGGGNTCAGAHCYRLIFLVMALASVIGVGLDILLAYRTKEIYAKIHASKQIKKASTNLS
;
A
#
# COMPACT_ATOMS: atom_id res chain seq x y z
N MET A 1 4.01 6.77 -2.55
CA MET A 1 4.63 5.47 -2.87
C MET A 1 5.10 5.38 -4.32
N ALA A 2 4.25 5.59 -5.34
CA ALA A 2 4.63 5.50 -6.76
C ALA A 2 5.90 6.29 -7.14
N VAL A 3 5.99 7.56 -6.71
CA VAL A 3 7.18 8.41 -6.95
C VAL A 3 8.46 7.81 -6.34
N GLY A 4 8.36 7.23 -5.13
CA GLY A 4 9.50 6.59 -4.48
C GLY A 4 10.00 5.35 -5.24
N TYR A 5 9.08 4.52 -5.75
CA TYR A 5 9.44 3.37 -6.58
C TYR A 5 9.99 3.76 -7.96
N LEU A 6 9.44 4.82 -8.58
CA LEU A 6 9.99 5.36 -9.83
C LEU A 6 11.42 5.89 -9.64
N LEU A 7 11.69 6.59 -8.54
CA LEU A 7 13.05 7.04 -8.20
C LEU A 7 14.02 5.86 -8.03
N MET A 8 13.60 4.78 -7.37
CA MET A 8 14.40 3.56 -7.27
C MET A 8 14.66 2.91 -8.64
N ALA A 9 13.66 2.92 -9.53
CA ALA A 9 13.76 2.34 -10.88
C ALA A 9 14.70 3.11 -11.83
N LEU A 10 15.00 4.38 -11.55
CA LEU A 10 15.94 5.19 -12.34
C LEU A 10 17.42 4.85 -12.06
N ALA A 11 17.69 4.01 -11.05
CA ALA A 11 19.03 3.50 -10.72
C ALA A 11 20.14 4.57 -10.60
N VAL A 12 19.78 5.82 -10.24
CA VAL A 12 20.77 6.87 -9.94
C VAL A 12 21.46 6.59 -8.59
N PRO A 13 22.74 6.98 -8.41
CA PRO A 13 23.42 6.81 -7.13
C PRO A 13 22.61 7.48 -6.00
N ASN A 14 22.51 6.79 -4.85
CA ASN A 14 21.71 7.17 -3.67
C ASN A 14 20.17 7.16 -3.82
N SER A 15 19.61 6.77 -4.97
CA SER A 15 18.14 6.73 -5.16
C SER A 15 17.42 5.78 -4.20
N LEU A 16 18.08 4.68 -3.82
CA LEU A 16 17.50 3.68 -2.92
C LEU A 16 17.26 4.24 -1.51
N TYR A 17 18.20 5.06 -1.02
CA TYR A 17 18.09 5.69 0.29
C TYR A 17 16.95 6.71 0.31
N ILE A 18 16.95 7.65 -0.64
CA ILE A 18 15.90 8.68 -0.73
C ILE A 18 14.54 8.03 -1.00
N GLY A 19 14.48 7.07 -1.90
CA GLY A 19 13.25 6.35 -2.24
C GLY A 19 12.65 5.62 -1.04
N SER A 20 13.47 4.93 -0.24
CA SER A 20 13.00 4.16 0.91
C SER A 20 12.46 5.06 2.02
N MET A 21 13.09 6.23 2.25
CA MET A 21 12.56 7.25 3.16
C MET A 21 11.18 7.74 2.70
N VAL A 22 11.03 8.10 1.42
CA VAL A 22 9.76 8.60 0.88
C VAL A 22 8.66 7.54 0.96
N VAL A 23 8.96 6.29 0.64
CA VAL A 23 8.00 5.17 0.75
C VAL A 23 7.63 4.92 2.21
N GLY A 24 8.60 4.94 3.13
CA GLY A 24 8.37 4.76 4.57
C GLY A 24 7.46 5.82 5.16
N ILE A 25 7.70 7.10 4.86
CA ILE A 25 6.84 8.21 5.32
C ILE A 25 5.41 8.04 4.78
N CYS A 26 5.27 7.77 3.48
CA CYS A 26 3.96 7.53 2.85
C CYS A 26 3.22 6.36 3.51
N TYR A 27 3.93 5.27 3.83
CA TYR A 27 3.36 4.09 4.48
C TYR A 27 2.88 4.40 5.90
N GLY A 28 3.68 5.12 6.68
CA GLY A 28 3.32 5.56 8.02
C GLY A 28 2.04 6.40 8.03
N VAL A 29 1.92 7.37 7.11
CA VAL A 29 0.70 8.17 6.96
C VAL A 29 -0.50 7.30 6.62
N ARG A 30 -0.34 6.31 5.72
CA ARG A 30 -1.43 5.39 5.35
C ARG A 30 -1.94 4.60 6.57
N LEU A 31 -1.03 4.05 7.38
CA LEU A 31 -1.42 3.32 8.60
C LEU A 31 -2.13 4.23 9.60
N ALA A 32 -1.62 5.45 9.80
CA ALA A 32 -2.20 6.41 10.73
C ALA A 32 -3.64 6.82 10.36
N ILE A 33 -3.97 6.89 9.07
CA ILE A 33 -5.32 7.21 8.59
C ILE A 33 -6.22 5.96 8.60
N THR A 34 -5.68 4.79 8.27
CA THR A 34 -6.48 3.57 8.12
C THR A 34 -7.09 3.10 9.44
N VAL A 35 -6.35 3.20 10.55
CA VAL A 35 -6.80 2.80 11.91
C VAL A 35 -8.07 3.56 12.35
N PRO A 36 -8.09 4.91 12.39
CA PRO A 36 -9.29 5.65 12.78
C PRO A 36 -10.43 5.45 11.79
N THR A 37 -10.17 5.48 10.48
CA THR A 37 -11.22 5.27 9.46
C THR A 37 -11.88 3.89 9.60
N ALA A 38 -11.10 2.83 9.86
CA ALA A 38 -11.66 1.51 10.10
C ALA A 38 -12.53 1.47 11.38
N SER A 39 -12.13 2.18 12.44
CA SER A 39 -12.92 2.27 13.67
C SER A 39 -14.24 3.04 13.49
N GLU A 40 -14.25 4.06 12.62
CA GLU A 40 -15.47 4.81 12.28
C GLU A 40 -16.43 4.03 11.38
N LEU A 41 -15.91 3.33 10.36
CA LEU A 41 -16.75 2.61 9.40
C LEU A 41 -17.40 1.35 9.98
N PHE A 42 -16.63 0.55 10.71
CA PHE A 42 -17.08 -0.77 11.19
C PHE A 42 -17.57 -0.75 12.64
N GLY A 43 -17.28 0.32 13.37
CA GLY A 43 -17.57 0.43 14.80
C GLY A 43 -16.65 -0.44 15.66
N LEU A 44 -16.76 -0.25 16.98
CA LEU A 44 -15.81 -0.83 17.94
C LEU A 44 -16.10 -2.30 18.31
N LYS A 45 -17.30 -2.82 18.00
CA LYS A 45 -17.77 -4.13 18.51
C LYS A 45 -16.93 -5.32 18.00
N TYR A 46 -16.47 -5.28 16.75
CA TYR A 46 -15.65 -6.32 16.12
C TYR A 46 -14.37 -5.77 15.47
N TYR A 47 -13.88 -4.62 15.96
CA TYR A 47 -12.74 -3.92 15.37
C TYR A 47 -11.48 -4.79 15.28
N GLY A 48 -11.17 -5.56 16.32
CA GLY A 48 -9.97 -6.42 16.35
C GLY A 48 -9.96 -7.50 15.27
N LEU A 49 -11.10 -8.13 14.97
CA LEU A 49 -11.21 -9.14 13.91
C LEU A 49 -11.02 -8.52 12.52
N ILE A 50 -11.71 -7.40 12.26
CA ILE A 50 -11.67 -6.69 10.98
C ILE A 50 -10.27 -6.13 10.72
N TYR A 51 -9.65 -5.54 11.74
CA TYR A 51 -8.29 -5.01 11.63
C TYR A 51 -7.26 -6.12 11.34
N ASN A 52 -7.42 -7.31 11.93
CA ASN A 52 -6.54 -8.44 11.64
C ASN A 52 -6.66 -8.92 10.18
N ILE A 53 -7.89 -8.98 9.65
CA ILE A 53 -8.12 -9.23 8.21
C ILE A 53 -7.45 -8.15 7.36
N LEU A 54 -7.51 -6.89 7.78
CA LEU A 54 -6.91 -5.78 7.05
C LEU A 54 -5.37 -5.87 7.04
N VAL A 55 -4.75 -6.24 8.16
CA VAL A 55 -3.30 -6.42 8.31
C VAL A 55 -2.79 -7.64 7.54
N LEU A 56 -3.64 -8.62 7.21
CA LEU A 56 -3.29 -9.78 6.40
C LEU A 56 -2.78 -9.41 5.00
N ASN A 57 -3.02 -8.17 4.55
CA ASN A 57 -2.41 -7.66 3.32
C ASN A 57 -0.87 -7.57 3.38
N LEU A 58 -0.26 -7.37 4.56
CA LEU A 58 1.20 -7.30 4.74
C LEU A 58 1.88 -8.64 4.41
N PRO A 59 1.52 -9.78 5.06
CA PRO A 59 2.14 -11.06 4.74
C PRO A 59 1.80 -11.49 3.32
N PHE A 60 0.60 -11.18 2.82
CA PHE A 60 0.22 -11.49 1.44
C PHE A 60 1.09 -10.75 0.42
N GLY A 61 1.34 -9.45 0.64
CA GLY A 61 2.21 -8.64 -0.20
C GLY A 61 3.66 -9.12 -0.16
N SER A 62 4.20 -9.38 1.04
CA SER A 62 5.56 -9.92 1.20
C SER A 62 5.73 -11.29 0.53
N PHE A 63 4.73 -12.16 0.64
CA PHE A 63 4.78 -13.48 0.00
C PHE A 63 4.82 -13.36 -1.53
N LEU A 64 3.93 -12.54 -2.11
CA LEU A 64 3.88 -12.36 -3.56
C LEU A 64 5.10 -11.63 -4.12
N PHE A 65 5.51 -10.52 -3.51
CA PHE A 65 6.59 -9.69 -4.05
C PHE A 65 7.98 -10.15 -3.64
N SER A 66 8.19 -10.54 -2.39
CA SER A 66 9.51 -10.96 -1.89
C SER A 66 9.74 -12.45 -2.03
N GLY A 67 8.71 -13.29 -1.85
CA GLY A 67 8.86 -14.74 -2.01
C GLY A 67 8.83 -15.15 -3.47
N LEU A 68 7.69 -14.91 -4.12
CA LEU A 68 7.43 -15.43 -5.46
C LEU A 68 8.15 -14.61 -6.54
N LEU A 69 7.90 -13.30 -6.60
CA LEU A 69 8.42 -12.46 -7.67
C LEU A 69 9.94 -12.32 -7.62
N ALA A 70 10.53 -12.13 -6.44
CA ALA A 70 11.99 -12.06 -6.30
C ALA A 70 12.66 -13.40 -6.62
N GLY A 71 12.06 -14.53 -6.23
CA GLY A 71 12.55 -15.87 -6.60
C GLY A 71 12.53 -16.10 -8.12
N PHE A 72 11.38 -15.84 -8.76
CA PHE A 72 11.26 -15.96 -10.22
C PHE A 72 12.26 -15.09 -10.98
N LEU A 73 12.46 -13.85 -10.53
CA LEU A 73 13.39 -12.93 -11.20
C LEU A 73 14.84 -13.32 -10.95
N TYR A 74 15.17 -13.81 -9.75
CA TYR A 74 16.50 -14.34 -9.45
C TYR A 74 16.84 -15.55 -10.32
N ASP A 75 15.90 -16.48 -10.48
CA ASP A 75 16.07 -17.65 -11.34
C ASP A 75 16.15 -17.27 -12.83
N ALA A 76 15.40 -16.25 -13.27
CA ALA A 76 15.41 -15.77 -14.65
C ALA A 76 16.71 -15.05 -15.03
N GLU A 77 17.29 -14.30 -14.09
CA GLU A 77 18.53 -13.51 -14.28
C GLU A 77 19.79 -14.26 -13.80
N ALA A 78 19.65 -15.52 -13.40
CA ALA A 78 20.77 -16.37 -12.98
C ALA A 78 21.71 -16.66 -14.17
N THR A 79 22.61 -15.72 -14.47
CA THR A 79 23.71 -15.95 -15.42
C THR A 79 24.79 -16.81 -14.77
N PRO A 80 25.20 -17.94 -15.38
CA PRO A 80 26.31 -18.74 -14.88
C PRO A 80 27.61 -17.95 -14.96
N THR A 81 28.10 -17.46 -13.81
CA THR A 81 29.41 -16.79 -13.71
C THR A 81 30.52 -17.85 -13.74
N PRO A 82 31.70 -17.60 -14.36
CA PRO A 82 32.80 -18.58 -14.45
C PRO A 82 33.40 -19.08 -13.12
N GLY A 83 32.91 -18.58 -11.98
CA GLY A 83 33.31 -18.98 -10.63
C GLY A 83 32.19 -19.59 -9.77
N GLY A 84 31.06 -19.99 -10.37
CA GLY A 84 29.97 -20.70 -9.66
C GLY A 84 29.05 -19.82 -8.79
N GLY A 85 29.11 -18.50 -8.92
CA GLY A 85 28.21 -17.55 -8.25
C GLY A 85 27.09 -17.08 -9.16
N ASN A 86 25.83 -17.23 -8.72
CA ASN A 86 24.64 -16.79 -9.45
C ASN A 86 23.98 -15.56 -8.80
N THR A 87 24.76 -14.58 -8.32
CA THR A 87 24.24 -13.48 -7.50
C THR A 87 24.12 -12.17 -8.26
N CYS A 88 22.89 -11.70 -8.43
CA CYS A 88 22.57 -10.38 -8.99
C CYS A 88 21.97 -9.51 -7.88
N ALA A 89 22.72 -8.52 -7.41
CA ALA A 89 22.32 -7.63 -6.32
C ALA A 89 22.49 -6.16 -6.72
N GLY A 90 21.46 -5.35 -6.53
CA GLY A 90 21.51 -3.90 -6.78
C GLY A 90 20.31 -3.35 -7.51
N ALA A 91 20.25 -2.02 -7.61
CA ALA A 91 19.11 -1.29 -8.22
C ALA A 91 18.87 -1.66 -9.70
N HIS A 92 19.92 -2.08 -10.41
CA HIS A 92 19.80 -2.50 -11.81
C HIS A 92 19.12 -3.87 -11.96
N CYS A 93 19.40 -4.81 -11.05
CA CYS A 93 18.81 -6.14 -11.04
C CYS A 93 17.33 -6.11 -10.64
N TYR A 94 17.00 -5.31 -9.63
CA TYR A 94 15.64 -5.18 -9.09
C TYR A 94 14.80 -4.13 -9.83
N ARG A 95 15.29 -3.57 -10.94
CA ARG A 95 14.61 -2.51 -11.69
C ARG A 95 13.21 -2.94 -12.14
N LEU A 96 13.06 -4.19 -12.57
CA LEU A 96 11.80 -4.75 -13.00
C LEU A 96 10.79 -4.85 -11.85
N ILE A 97 11.23 -5.26 -10.66
CA ILE A 97 10.42 -5.28 -9.43
C ILE A 97 9.98 -3.87 -9.05
N PHE A 98 10.87 -2.88 -9.09
CA PHE A 98 10.51 -1.49 -8.80
C PHE A 98 9.47 -0.94 -9.79
N LEU A 99 9.55 -1.29 -11.08
CA LEU A 99 8.55 -0.92 -12.08
C LEU A 99 7.19 -1.58 -11.81
N VAL A 100 7.17 -2.88 -11.51
CA VAL A 100 5.93 -3.59 -11.15
C VAL A 100 5.28 -2.98 -9.90
N MET A 101 6.08 -2.66 -8.87
CA MET A 101 5.60 -2.00 -7.66
C MET A 101 5.10 -0.57 -7.91
N ALA A 102 5.74 0.16 -8.82
CA ALA A 102 5.28 1.47 -9.25
C ALA A 102 3.91 1.37 -9.95
N LEU A 103 3.73 0.44 -10.87
CA LEU A 103 2.45 0.19 -11.54
C LEU A 103 1.35 -0.24 -10.56
N ALA A 104 1.65 -1.19 -9.67
CA ALA A 104 0.73 -1.61 -8.62
C ALA A 104 0.32 -0.44 -7.72
N SER A 105 1.25 0.47 -7.41
CA SER A 105 0.97 1.69 -6.65
C SER A 105 0.03 2.65 -7.38
N VAL A 106 0.17 2.80 -8.71
CA VAL A 106 -0.72 3.65 -9.52
C VAL A 106 -2.14 3.08 -9.55
N ILE A 107 -2.26 1.76 -9.74
CA ILE A 107 -3.56 1.07 -9.66
C ILE A 107 -4.17 1.26 -8.27
N GLY A 108 -3.37 1.10 -7.22
CA GLY A 108 -3.78 1.35 -5.83
C GLY A 108 -4.34 2.75 -5.63
N VAL A 109 -3.63 3.78 -6.11
CA VAL A 109 -4.12 5.18 -6.05
C VAL A 109 -5.45 5.34 -6.80
N GLY A 110 -5.61 4.71 -7.96
CA GLY A 110 -6.88 4.73 -8.69
C GLY A 110 -8.03 4.12 -7.88
N LEU A 111 -7.79 2.97 -7.24
CA LEU A 111 -8.77 2.32 -6.37
C LEU A 111 -9.05 3.15 -5.11
N ASP A 112 -8.03 3.77 -4.51
CA ASP A 112 -8.16 4.65 -3.34
C ASP A 112 -9.01 5.88 -3.69
N ILE A 113 -8.81 6.50 -4.87
CA ILE A 113 -9.62 7.63 -5.34
C ILE A 113 -11.07 7.20 -5.55
N LEU A 114 -11.30 6.05 -6.18
CA LEU A 114 -12.63 5.50 -6.39
C LEU A 114 -13.33 5.24 -5.05
N LEU A 115 -12.63 4.60 -4.11
CA LEU A 115 -13.14 4.32 -2.78
C LEU A 115 -13.42 5.62 -2.02
N ALA A 116 -12.54 6.61 -2.09
CA ALA A 116 -12.74 7.91 -1.47
C ALA A 116 -14.00 8.59 -2.00
N TYR A 117 -14.24 8.54 -3.31
CA TYR A 117 -15.46 9.10 -3.91
C TYR A 117 -16.73 8.41 -3.38
N ARG A 118 -16.74 7.08 -3.33
CA ARG A 118 -17.87 6.30 -2.75
C ARG A 118 -18.04 6.56 -1.25
N THR A 119 -16.94 6.72 -0.54
CA THR A 119 -16.93 6.98 0.90
C THR A 119 -17.50 8.36 1.22
N LYS A 120 -17.24 9.39 0.38
CA LYS A 120 -17.87 10.71 0.54
C LYS A 120 -19.38 10.66 0.49
N GLU A 121 -19.95 9.83 -0.39
CA GLU A 121 -21.41 9.65 -0.47
C GLU A 121 -21.97 9.01 0.82
N ILE A 122 -21.27 8.04 1.38
CA ILE A 122 -21.64 7.39 2.65
C ILE A 122 -21.51 8.37 3.82
N TYR A 123 -20.41 9.11 3.93
CA TYR A 123 -20.23 10.12 4.98
C TYR A 123 -21.29 11.23 4.89
N ALA A 124 -21.68 11.66 3.68
CA ALA A 124 -22.77 12.62 3.49
C ALA A 124 -24.11 12.07 4.01
N LYS A 125 -24.42 10.80 3.73
CA LYS A 125 -25.62 10.11 4.25
C LYS A 125 -25.60 9.98 5.78
N ILE A 126 -24.43 9.69 6.37
CA ILE A 126 -24.26 9.60 7.83
C ILE A 126 -24.48 10.97 8.49
N HIS A 127 -23.89 12.03 7.94
CA HIS A 127 -24.08 13.40 8.44
C HIS A 127 -25.54 13.86 8.34
N ALA A 128 -26.22 13.59 7.21
CA ALA A 128 -27.62 13.90 7.04
C ALA A 128 -28.52 13.17 8.06
N SER A 129 -28.27 11.88 8.27
CA SER A 129 -28.98 11.07 9.28
C SER A 129 -28.76 11.59 10.70
N LYS A 130 -27.54 12.05 11.01
CA LYS A 130 -27.19 12.63 12.32
C LYS A 130 -27.92 13.97 12.55
N GLN A 131 -28.07 14.80 11.51
CA GLN A 131 -28.82 16.06 11.57
C GLN A 131 -30.32 15.81 11.77
N ILE A 132 -30.92 14.86 11.04
CA ILE A 132 -32.33 14.47 11.22
C ILE A 132 -32.58 13.97 12.65
N LYS A 133 -31.70 13.11 13.18
CA LYS A 133 -31.82 12.61 14.55
C LYS A 133 -31.73 13.75 15.58
N LYS A 134 -30.82 14.71 15.37
CA LYS A 134 -30.68 15.89 16.24
C LYS A 134 -31.92 16.80 16.15
N ALA A 135 -32.51 16.98 14.96
CA ALA A 135 -33.75 17.74 14.80
C ALA A 135 -34.95 17.08 15.51
N SER A 136 -35.09 15.75 15.41
CA SER A 136 -36.15 15.02 16.14
C SER A 136 -36.00 15.09 17.66
N THR A 137 -34.77 15.09 18.20
CA THR A 137 -34.54 15.24 19.65
C THR A 137 -34.78 16.67 20.16
N ASN A 138 -34.70 17.69 19.30
CA ASN A 138 -35.02 19.08 19.72
C ASN A 138 -36.52 19.39 19.60
N LEU A 139 -37.31 18.52 18.97
CA LEU A 139 -38.76 18.67 18.81
C LEU A 139 -39.57 17.85 19.84
N SER A 140 -38.90 17.06 20.67
CA SER A 140 -39.46 16.25 21.75
C SER A 140 -39.19 16.85 23.12
#